data_AF-A0A952AF80-F1
#
_entry.id   AF-A0A952AF80-F1
#
_cell.length_a   1.000
_cell.length_b   1.000
_cell.length_c   1.000
_cell.angle_alpha   90.00
_cell.angle_beta   90.00
_cell.angle_gamma   90.00
#
_symmetry.space_group_name_H-M   'P 1'
#
loop_
_entity.id
_entity.type
_entity.pdbx_description
1 polymer ?
#
loop_
_entity_poly.entity_id
_entity_poly.type
_entity_poly.pdbx_seq_one_letter_code
_entity_poly.pdbx_strand_id
1 'polypeptide(L)'
;MSTKLRYIIAIILILLVCWFGYTFTEEINKISNAPKPFKQQLQRLLWLILVGIITWWAFVKNTKKWLAQTVIIVYGFAVIIIGLLGLVEWKYKILGENIKELIAGVRLFLSSPLPFIFLWILSSVKFETEQKN
;
A
#
# COMPACT_ATOMS: atom_id res chain seq x y z
N MET A 1 -24.95 -1.90 4.11
CA MET A 1 -24.19 -1.18 3.06
C MET A 1 -23.84 -2.17 1.95
N SER A 2 -24.21 -1.90 0.70
CA SER A 2 -23.88 -2.77 -0.43
C SER A 2 -22.36 -2.87 -0.64
N THR A 3 -21.86 -4.06 -0.96
CA THR A 3 -20.42 -4.32 -1.20
C THR A 3 -19.85 -3.41 -2.28
N LYS A 4 -20.62 -3.12 -3.34
CA LYS A 4 -20.22 -2.18 -4.40
C LYS A 4 -20.00 -0.76 -3.87
N LEU A 5 -20.90 -0.28 -3.01
CA LEU A 5 -20.77 1.04 -2.39
C LEU A 5 -19.53 1.10 -1.48
N ARG A 6 -19.21 0.01 -0.76
CA ARG A 6 -18.00 -0.05 0.08
C ARG A 6 -16.73 0.10 -0.75
N TYR A 7 -16.68 -0.52 -1.92
CA TYR A 7 -15.54 -0.40 -2.82
C TYR A 7 -15.39 1.00 -3.41
N ILE A 8 -16.50 1.65 -3.78
CA ILE A 8 -16.49 3.03 -4.26
C ILE A 8 -16.01 4.00 -3.16
N ILE A 9 -16.49 3.83 -1.92
CA ILE A 9 -15.99 4.66 -0.81
C ILE A 9 -14.51 4.39 -0.56
N ALA A 10 -14.09 3.12 -0.58
CA ALA A 10 -12.69 2.77 -0.36
C ALA A 10 -11.76 3.37 -1.43
N ILE A 11 -12.12 3.32 -2.72
CA ILE A 11 -11.28 3.89 -3.77
C ILE A 11 -11.18 5.41 -3.65
N ILE A 12 -12.26 6.11 -3.30
CA ILE A 12 -12.24 7.56 -3.07
C ILE A 12 -11.30 7.89 -1.89
N LEU A 13 -11.42 7.15 -0.78
CA LEU A 13 -10.54 7.34 0.37
C LEU A 13 -9.07 7.05 0.03
N ILE A 14 -8.78 6.00 -0.73
CA ILE A 14 -7.42 5.69 -1.18
C ILE A 14 -6.89 6.80 -2.08
N LEU A 15 -7.68 7.31 -3.02
CA LEU A 15 -7.27 8.44 -3.88
C LEU A 15 -6.96 9.70 -3.07
N LEU A 16 -7.76 10.01 -2.05
CA LEU A 16 -7.47 11.11 -1.13
C LEU A 16 -6.15 10.88 -0.38
N VAL A 17 -5.96 9.68 0.19
CA VAL A 17 -4.71 9.34 0.89
C VAL A 17 -3.50 9.40 -0.05
N CYS A 18 -3.63 8.93 -1.29
CA CYS A 18 -2.58 9.01 -2.32
C CYS A 18 -2.25 10.46 -2.64
N TRP A 19 -3.27 11.29 -2.85
CA TRP A 19 -3.13 12.71 -3.15
C TRP A 19 -2.38 13.44 -2.03
N PHE A 20 -2.86 13.30 -0.79
CA PHE A 20 -2.19 13.87 0.38
C PHE A 20 -0.77 13.32 0.54
N GLY A 21 -0.57 12.01 0.38
CA GLY A 21 0.76 11.40 0.43
C GLY A 21 1.73 12.01 -0.57
N TYR A 22 1.29 12.20 -1.82
CA TYR A 22 2.10 12.77 -2.88
C TYR A 22 2.48 14.24 -2.62
N THR A 23 1.49 15.09 -2.31
CA THR A 23 1.73 16.52 -2.06
C THR A 23 2.64 16.75 -0.85
N PHE A 24 2.45 16.00 0.24
CA PHE A 24 3.21 16.21 1.48
C PHE A 24 4.56 15.49 1.55
N THR A 25 4.79 14.45 0.74
CA THR A 25 6.03 13.64 0.84
C THR A 25 6.87 13.57 -0.43
N GLU A 26 6.32 13.88 -1.60
CA GLU A 26 6.99 13.75 -2.90
C GLU A 26 7.21 15.11 -3.60
N GLU A 27 6.19 15.98 -3.68
CA GLU A 27 6.33 17.27 -4.39
C GLU A 27 7.24 18.27 -3.68
N ILE A 28 7.15 18.37 -2.36
CA ILE A 28 7.98 19.30 -1.57
C ILE A 28 9.48 18.91 -1.64
N ASN A 29 9.80 17.66 -2.00
CA ASN A 29 11.15 17.11 -1.89
C ASN A 29 11.87 16.88 -3.23
N LYS A 30 11.30 17.28 -4.37
CA LYS A 30 12.01 17.23 -5.67
C LYS A 30 13.25 18.14 -5.73
N ILE A 31 13.42 19.04 -4.75
CA ILE A 31 14.41 20.13 -4.78
C ILE A 31 15.71 19.76 -4.04
N SER A 32 15.80 18.64 -3.31
CA SER A 32 17.02 18.32 -2.56
C SER A 32 17.31 16.82 -2.45
N ASN A 33 18.46 16.40 -2.97
CA ASN A 33 19.09 15.09 -2.73
C ASN A 33 19.59 14.91 -1.28
N ALA A 34 19.11 15.73 -0.33
CA ALA A 34 19.45 15.62 1.07
C ALA A 34 18.92 14.30 1.67
N PRO A 35 19.64 13.74 2.67
CA PRO A 35 19.13 12.59 3.43
C PRO A 35 17.76 12.92 3.99
N LYS A 36 16.75 12.17 3.55
CA LYS A 36 15.36 12.43 3.93
C LYS A 36 15.21 12.29 5.45
N PRO A 37 14.71 13.32 6.14
CA PRO A 37 14.60 13.29 7.59
C PRO A 37 13.72 12.11 8.03
N PHE A 38 14.05 11.50 9.16
CA PHE A 38 13.32 10.37 9.75
C PHE A 38 11.80 10.57 9.77
N LYS A 39 11.36 11.82 10.04
CA LYS A 39 9.95 12.24 10.00
C LYS A 39 9.26 11.92 8.67
N GLN A 40 9.94 12.06 7.54
CA GLN A 40 9.37 11.75 6.22
C GLN A 40 9.28 10.25 5.95
N GLN A 41 10.27 9.46 6.41
CA GLN A 41 10.20 8.00 6.32
C GLN A 41 9.02 7.47 7.12
N LEU A 42 8.80 8.02 8.32
CA LEU A 42 7.66 7.68 9.16
C LEU A 42 6.32 8.07 8.51
N GLN A 43 6.22 9.28 7.94
CA GLN A 43 5.01 9.71 7.22
C GLN A 43 4.70 8.78 6.03
N ARG A 44 5.70 8.42 5.24
CA ARG A 44 5.56 7.49 4.12
C ARG A 44 5.08 6.10 4.57
N LEU A 45 5.55 5.62 5.72
CA LEU A 45 5.08 4.37 6.32
C LEU A 45 3.63 4.47 6.81
N LEU A 46 3.27 5.60 7.44
CA LEU A 46 1.90 5.87 7.89
C LEU A 46 0.91 5.88 6.72
N TRP A 47 1.28 6.48 5.58
CA TRP A 47 0.44 6.45 4.38
C TRP A 47 0.22 5.04 3.85
N LEU A 48 1.27 4.22 3.81
CA LEU A 48 1.16 2.80 3.44
C LEU A 48 0.21 2.03 4.37
N ILE A 49 0.30 2.27 5.69
CA ILE A 49 -0.58 1.66 6.68
C ILE A 49 -2.04 2.10 6.45
N LEU A 50 -2.29 3.38 6.20
CA LEU A 50 -3.63 3.90 5.95
C LEU A 50 -4.27 3.28 4.71
N VAL A 51 -3.53 3.18 3.59
CA VAL A 51 -4.01 2.50 2.37
C VAL A 51 -4.32 1.03 2.66
N GLY A 52 -3.46 0.35 3.41
CA GLY A 52 -3.68 -1.04 3.84
C GLY A 52 -4.95 -1.21 4.68
N ILE A 53 -5.19 -0.32 5.64
CA ILE A 53 -6.40 -0.34 6.50
C ILE A 53 -7.67 -0.10 5.66
N ILE A 54 -7.67 0.88 4.76
CA ILE A 54 -8.82 1.18 3.90
C ILE A 54 -9.10 -0.02 2.99
N THR A 55 -8.06 -0.60 2.39
CA THR A 55 -8.16 -1.79 1.53
C THR A 55 -8.72 -2.97 2.33
N TRP A 56 -8.19 -3.25 3.52
CA TRP A 56 -8.67 -4.34 4.36
C TRP A 56 -10.13 -4.13 4.76
N TRP A 57 -10.49 -2.93 5.19
CA TRP A 57 -11.85 -2.58 5.57
C TRP A 57 -12.83 -2.84 4.42
N ALA A 58 -12.46 -2.50 3.19
CA ALA A 58 -13.28 -2.74 2.01
C ALA A 58 -13.60 -4.24 1.82
N PHE A 59 -12.61 -5.10 2.01
CA PHE A 59 -12.71 -6.54 1.74
C PHE A 59 -13.07 -7.41 2.95
N VAL A 60 -13.08 -6.89 4.19
CA VAL A 60 -13.32 -7.69 5.42
C VAL A 60 -14.68 -8.40 5.45
N LYS A 61 -15.70 -7.85 4.79
CA LYS A 61 -17.05 -8.47 4.70
C LYS A 61 -17.33 -9.07 3.32
N ASN A 62 -16.30 -9.28 2.51
CA ASN A 62 -16.46 -9.94 1.22
C ASN A 62 -16.65 -11.46 1.42
N THR A 63 -17.41 -12.09 0.54
CA THR A 63 -17.63 -13.55 0.54
C THR A 63 -16.31 -14.31 0.46
N LYS A 64 -15.36 -13.81 -0.33
CA LYS A 64 -14.00 -14.36 -0.47
C LYS A 64 -13.09 -13.84 0.65
N LYS A 65 -13.14 -14.48 1.82
CA LYS A 65 -12.34 -14.10 3.01
C LYS A 65 -10.83 -14.03 2.75
N TRP A 66 -10.32 -14.85 1.83
CA TRP A 66 -8.89 -14.89 1.48
C TRP A 66 -8.37 -13.53 0.97
N LEU A 67 -9.22 -12.72 0.30
CA LEU A 67 -8.81 -11.40 -0.18
C LEU A 67 -8.41 -10.47 0.97
N ALA A 68 -9.17 -10.49 2.08
CA ALA A 68 -8.85 -9.67 3.25
C ALA A 68 -7.57 -10.17 3.95
N GLN A 69 -7.35 -11.48 3.99
CA GLN A 69 -6.11 -12.07 4.52
C GLN A 69 -4.89 -11.68 3.68
N THR A 70 -4.99 -11.74 2.35
CA THR A 70 -3.93 -11.30 1.45
C THR A 70 -3.55 -9.83 1.69
N VAL A 71 -4.53 -8.96 1.94
CA VAL A 71 -4.25 -7.54 2.27
C VAL A 71 -3.42 -7.44 3.55
N ILE A 72 -3.83 -8.11 4.63
CA ILE A 72 -3.08 -8.09 5.90
C ILE A 72 -1.66 -8.59 5.69
N ILE A 73 -1.50 -9.70 4.99
CA ILE A 73 -0.19 -10.32 4.75
C ILE A 73 0.69 -9.37 3.93
N VAL A 74 0.23 -8.92 2.77
CA VAL A 74 1.03 -8.08 1.86
C VAL A 74 1.38 -6.74 2.49
N TYR A 75 0.41 -6.02 3.06
CA TYR A 75 0.69 -4.72 3.67
C TYR A 75 1.46 -4.87 4.99
N GLY A 76 1.18 -5.90 5.79
CA GLY A 76 1.91 -6.19 7.02
C GLY A 76 3.38 -6.48 6.74
N PHE A 77 3.67 -7.38 5.78
CA PHE A 77 5.05 -7.66 5.36
C PHE A 77 5.73 -6.42 4.79
N ALA A 78 5.04 -5.65 3.94
CA ALA A 78 5.61 -4.43 3.38
C ALA A 78 5.98 -3.42 4.48
N VAL A 79 5.11 -3.19 5.45
CA VAL A 79 5.37 -2.27 6.57
C VAL A 79 6.55 -2.74 7.41
N ILE A 80 6.63 -4.04 7.72
CA ILE A 80 7.75 -4.60 8.50
C ILE A 80 9.06 -4.47 7.74
N ILE A 81 9.11 -4.93 6.48
CA ILE A 81 10.35 -4.94 5.68
C ILE A 81 10.82 -3.51 5.40
N ILE A 82 9.93 -2.64 4.93
CA ILE A 82 10.27 -1.25 4.62
C ILE A 82 10.65 -0.50 5.90
N GLY A 83 9.97 -0.77 7.01
CA GLY A 83 10.29 -0.18 8.32
C GLY A 83 11.68 -0.59 8.82
N LEU A 84 12.00 -1.88 8.78
CA LEU A 84 13.32 -2.39 9.18
C LEU A 84 14.43 -1.85 8.28
N LEU A 85 14.23 -1.86 6.95
CA LEU A 85 15.21 -1.32 6.01
C LEU A 85 15.39 0.19 6.18
N GLY A 86 14.32 0.93 6.46
CA GLY A 86 14.38 2.36 6.80
C GLY A 86 15.18 2.63 8.07
N LEU A 87 15.00 1.83 9.12
CA LEU A 87 15.77 1.92 10.36
C LEU A 87 17.26 1.61 10.15
N VAL A 88 17.57 0.56 9.38
CA VAL A 88 18.94 0.19 9.04
C VAL A 88 19.62 1.31 8.24
N GLU A 89 18.94 1.87 7.25
CA GLU A 89 19.48 2.97 6.45
C GLU A 89 19.69 4.24 7.29
N TRP A 90 18.76 4.55 8.19
CA TRP A 90 18.90 5.70 9.07
C TRP A 90 20.11 5.59 10.00
N LYS A 91 20.37 4.39 10.55
CA LYS A 91 21.47 4.16 11.50
C LYS A 91 22.83 3.93 10.83
N TYR A 92 22.86 3.14 9.75
CA TYR A 92 24.12 2.63 9.18
C TYR A 92 24.45 3.23 7.79
N LYS A 93 23.47 3.79 7.07
CA LYS A 93 23.63 4.39 5.73
C LYS A 93 24.32 3.47 4.70
N ILE A 94 24.10 2.16 4.82
CA ILE A 94 24.78 1.12 4.04
C ILE A 94 23.99 0.65 2.81
N LEU A 95 22.74 1.08 2.61
CA LEU A 95 21.96 0.60 1.47
C LEU A 95 22.43 1.29 0.18
N GLY A 96 22.75 0.48 -0.83
CA GLY A 96 23.03 0.96 -2.18
C GLY A 96 21.80 1.62 -2.84
N GLU A 97 22.04 2.46 -3.84
CA GLU A 97 20.99 3.24 -4.52
C GLU A 97 19.93 2.34 -5.15
N ASN A 98 20.32 1.24 -5.81
CA ASN A 98 19.40 0.26 -6.41
C ASN A 98 18.40 -0.31 -5.39
N ILE A 99 18.84 -0.58 -4.17
CA ILE A 99 17.97 -1.12 -3.11
C ILE A 99 17.01 -0.04 -2.63
N LYS A 100 17.48 1.21 -2.50
CA LYS A 100 16.64 2.37 -2.12
C LYS A 100 15.55 2.64 -3.14
N GLU A 101 15.88 2.56 -4.43
CA GLU A 101 14.93 2.70 -5.52
C GLU A 101 13.89 1.58 -5.53
N LEU A 102 14.31 0.33 -5.36
CA LEU A 102 13.41 -0.81 -5.26
C LEU A 102 12.42 -0.65 -4.10
N ILE A 103 12.90 -0.30 -2.91
CA ILE A 103 12.07 -0.04 -1.73
C ILE A 103 11.08 1.09 -2.00
N ALA A 104 11.55 2.18 -2.64
CA ALA A 104 10.69 3.30 -2.99
C ALA A 104 9.60 2.91 -4.01
N GLY A 105 9.95 2.12 -5.02
CA GLY A 105 9.03 1.60 -6.04
C GLY A 105 7.96 0.69 -5.45
N VAL A 106 8.35 -0.29 -4.62
CA VAL A 106 7.41 -1.18 -3.93
C VAL A 106 6.46 -0.39 -3.03
N ARG A 107 6.99 0.58 -2.27
CA ARG A 107 6.17 1.46 -1.42
C ARG A 107 5.17 2.23 -2.27
N LEU A 108 5.62 2.88 -3.34
CA LEU A 108 4.76 3.69 -4.21
C LEU A 108 3.66 2.86 -4.85
N PHE A 109 4.00 1.65 -5.31
CA PHE A 109 3.02 0.72 -5.84
C PHE A 109 1.96 0.35 -4.79
N LEU A 110 2.37 -0.03 -3.58
CA LEU A 110 1.45 -0.43 -2.51
C LEU A 110 0.65 0.74 -1.92
N SER A 111 1.19 1.96 -1.96
CA SER A 111 0.47 3.17 -1.57
C SER A 111 -0.41 3.74 -2.68
N SER A 112 -0.44 3.14 -3.87
CA SER A 112 -1.27 3.59 -5.00
C SER A 112 -2.67 2.96 -4.97
N PRO A 113 -3.63 3.42 -5.80
CA PRO A 113 -4.92 2.76 -5.93
C PRO A 113 -4.85 1.41 -6.69
N LEU A 114 -3.72 1.07 -7.32
CA LEU A 114 -3.60 -0.12 -8.18
C LEU A 114 -3.82 -1.46 -7.45
N PRO A 115 -3.18 -1.73 -6.29
CA PRO A 115 -3.41 -2.98 -5.55
C PRO A 115 -4.89 -3.17 -5.18
N PHE A 116 -5.58 -2.08 -4.84
CA PHE A 116 -7.01 -2.11 -4.54
C PHE A 116 -7.84 -2.47 -5.78
N ILE A 117 -7.55 -1.87 -6.93
CA ILE A 117 -8.24 -2.16 -8.19
C ILE A 117 -8.05 -3.63 -8.58
N PHE A 118 -6.82 -4.16 -8.46
CA PHE A 118 -6.56 -5.58 -8.73
C PHE A 118 -7.39 -6.51 -7.83
N LEU A 119 -7.44 -6.23 -6.52
CA LEU A 119 -8.27 -7.00 -5.59
C LEU A 119 -9.76 -6.87 -5.89
N TRP A 120 -10.22 -5.70 -6.34
CA TRP A 120 -11.60 -5.50 -6.74
C TRP A 120 -11.94 -6.33 -7.99
N ILE A 121 -11.07 -6.34 -9.00
CA ILE A 121 -11.24 -7.20 -10.19
C ILE A 121 -11.28 -8.68 -9.77
N LEU A 122 -10.31 -9.15 -8.98
CA LEU A 122 -10.27 -10.53 -8.46
C LEU A 122 -11.52 -10.90 -7.64
N SER A 123 -12.09 -9.94 -6.91
CA SER A 123 -13.34 -10.15 -6.20
C SER A 123 -14.53 -10.36 -7.12
N SER A 124 -14.50 -9.76 -8.31
CA SER A 124 -15.57 -9.77 -9.30
C SER A 124 -15.49 -10.97 -10.25
N VAL A 125 -14.30 -11.54 -10.45
CA VAL A 125 -14.12 -12.78 -11.22
C VAL A 125 -14.82 -13.93 -10.49
N LYS A 126 -15.83 -14.54 -11.10
CA LYS A 126 -16.34 -15.83 -10.66
C LYS A 126 -15.34 -16.88 -11.16
N PHE A 127 -14.66 -17.56 -10.25
CA PHE A 127 -13.99 -18.79 -10.62
C PHE A 127 -15.12 -19.80 -10.82
N GLU A 128 -15.49 -20.05 -12.07
CA GLU A 128 -16.21 -21.28 -12.41
C GLU A 128 -15.31 -22.41 -11.95
N THR A 129 -15.65 -22.97 -10.80
CA THR A 129 -15.00 -24.17 -10.33
C THR A 129 -15.44 -25.22 -11.33
N GLU A 130 -14.54 -25.66 -12.20
CA GLU A 130 -14.75 -26.84 -13.03
C GLU A 130 -15.02 -28.02 -12.09
N GLN A 131 -16.29 -28.20 -11.72
CA GLN A 131 -16.82 -29.51 -11.35
C GLN A 131 -16.92 -30.30 -12.65
N LYS A 132 -15.80 -30.84 -13.10
CA LYS A 132 -15.81 -32.04 -13.94
C LYS A 132 -15.42 -33.22 -13.06
N ASN A 133 -16.48 -33.93 -12.67
CA ASN A 133 -16.60 -35.35 -12.34
C ASN A 133 -15.31 -36.12 -12.07
#